data_AF-A0A834A0P0-F1
#
_entry.id   AF-A0A834A0P0-F1
#
_cell.length_a   1.000
_cell.length_b   1.000
_cell.length_c   1.000
_cell.angle_alpha   90.00
_cell.angle_beta   90.00
_cell.angle_gamma   90.00
#
_symmetry.space_group_name_H-M   'P 1'
#
loop_
_entity.id
_entity.type
_entity.pdbx_description
1 polymer ?
#
loop_
_entity_poly.entity_id
_entity_poly.type
_entity_poly.pdbx_seq_one_letter_code
_entity_poly.pdbx_strand_id
1 'polypeptide(L)' 'MKLQNQRGGRIFLQDIKKPERDDWENGLNAMECALHLEKSVNQSLLDLHKLATEKNDPHVSIRHRGVNQGGTRFP' A
#
# COMPACT_ATOMS: atom_id res chain seq x y z
N MET A 1 3.31 10.00 5.75
CA MET A 1 2.55 11.27 5.59
C MET A 1 3.16 12.26 4.59
N LYS A 2 4.47 12.18 4.30
CA LYS A 2 5.18 13.12 3.41
C LYS A 2 4.56 13.34 2.01
N LEU A 3 4.04 12.29 1.37
CA LEU A 3 3.46 12.39 0.01
C LEU A 3 2.21 13.28 -0.04
N GLN A 4 1.30 13.13 0.94
CA GLN A 4 0.07 13.94 1.00
C GLN A 4 0.41 15.43 1.26
N ASN A 5 1.37 15.70 2.14
CA ASN A 5 1.82 17.06 2.44
C ASN A 5 2.52 17.73 1.24
N GLN A 6 3.30 16.97 0.46
CA GLN A 6 3.97 17.48 -0.74
C GLN A 6 2.99 17.90 -1.84
N ARG A 7 1.81 17.28 -1.87
CA ARG A 7 0.74 17.60 -2.83
C ARG A 7 -0.22 18.69 -2.35
N GLY A 8 0.02 19.27 -1.17
CA GLY A 8 -0.90 20.22 -0.54
C GLY A 8 -2.21 19.58 -0.04
N GLY A 9 -2.28 18.24 0.01
CA GLY A 9 -3.42 17.53 0.55
C GLY A 9 -3.50 17.66 2.07
N ARG A 10 -4.72 17.72 2.61
CA ARG A 10 -4.93 17.68 4.07
C ARG A 10 -4.92 16.22 4.54
N ILE A 11 -4.23 15.97 5.64
CA ILE A 11 -4.22 14.65 6.29
C ILE A 11 -5.33 14.64 7.33
N PHE A 12 -6.26 13.71 7.18
CA PHE A 12 -7.23 13.37 8.21
C PHE A 12 -6.82 12.03 8.83
N LEU A 13 -6.49 12.05 10.11
CA LEU A 13 -6.14 10.84 10.85
C LEU A 13 -7.43 10.14 11.28
N GLN A 14 -7.45 8.82 11.10
CA GLN A 14 -8.51 7.96 11.61
C GLN A 14 -7.91 7.07 12.69
N ASP A 15 -8.76 6.60 13.60
CA ASP A 15 -8.33 5.70 14.67
C ASP A 15 -7.78 4.40 14.08
N ILE A 16 -6.59 4.02 14.54
CA ILE A 16 -6.02 2.71 14.23
C ILE A 16 -6.77 1.69 15.10
N LYS A 17 -7.61 0.88 14.46
CA LYS A 17 -8.34 -0.17 15.17
C LYS A 17 -7.35 -1.13 15.81
N LYS A 18 -7.68 -1.59 17.03
CA LYS A 18 -6.93 -2.68 17.65
C LYS A 18 -6.91 -3.89 16.72
N PRO A 19 -5.80 -4.67 16.69
CA PRO A 19 -5.79 -5.94 15.98
C PRO A 19 -6.96 -6.82 16.44
N GLU A 20 -7.48 -7.66 15.55
CA GLU A 20 -8.54 -8.61 15.91
C GLU A 20 -8.05 -9.71 16.87
N ARG A 21 -6.73 -9.89 16.98
CA ARG A 21 -6.08 -10.92 17.78
C ARG A 21 -5.02 -10.29 18.69
N ASP A 22 -5.16 -10.54 19.99
CA ASP A 22 -4.17 -10.15 21.00
C ASP A 22 -3.06 -11.22 21.15
N ASP A 23 -3.33 -12.47 20.72
CA ASP A 23 -2.38 -13.58 20.67
C ASP A 23 -2.46 -14.32 19.33
N TRP A 24 -1.31 -14.77 18.81
CA TRP A 24 -1.21 -15.45 17.52
C TRP A 24 -1.19 -16.98 17.62
N GLU A 25 -1.33 -17.53 18.83
CA GLU A 25 -1.28 -18.96 19.19
C GLU A 25 0.04 -19.67 18.86
N ASN A 26 0.44 -19.70 17.57
CA ASN A 26 1.65 -20.33 17.07
C ASN A 26 2.24 -19.57 15.86
N GLY A 27 3.50 -19.87 15.52
CA GLY A 27 4.21 -19.17 14.44
C GLY A 27 3.59 -19.33 13.04
N LEU A 28 2.90 -20.44 12.77
CA LEU A 28 2.25 -20.67 11.48
C LEU A 28 1.05 -19.74 11.31
N ASN A 29 0.17 -19.68 12.30
CA ASN A 29 -1.01 -18.81 12.30
C ASN A 29 -0.60 -17.32 12.26
N ALA A 30 0.49 -16.95 12.95
CA ALA A 30 1.07 -15.61 12.84
C ALA A 30 1.48 -15.26 11.40
N MET A 31 2.17 -16.17 10.70
CA MET A 31 2.60 -15.96 9.31
C MET A 31 1.43 -15.96 8.33
N GLU A 32 0.43 -16.81 8.51
CA GLU A 32 -0.79 -16.79 7.70
C GLU A 32 -1.55 -15.47 7.86
N CYS A 33 -1.62 -14.93 9.08
CA CYS A 33 -2.22 -13.62 9.34
C CYS A 33 -1.40 -12.49 8.71
N ALA A 34 -0.06 -12.54 8.83
CA ALA A 34 0.82 -11.57 8.18
C ALA A 34 0.63 -11.59 6.65
N LEU A 35 0.58 -12.76 6.03
CA LEU A 35 0.35 -12.90 4.60
C LEU A 35 -1.03 -12.37 4.18
N HIS A 36 -2.07 -12.63 4.98
CA HIS A 36 -3.40 -12.09 4.71
C HIS A 36 -3.41 -10.56 4.79
N LEU A 37 -2.75 -9.99 5.80
CA LEU A 37 -2.62 -8.55 5.96
C LEU A 37 -1.83 -7.93 4.79
N GLU A 38 -0.72 -8.55 4.38
CA GLU A 38 0.07 -8.11 3.22
C GLU A 38 -0.75 -8.12 1.93
N LYS A 39 -1.57 -9.15 1.70
CA LYS A 39 -2.49 -9.21 0.55
C LYS A 39 -3.51 -8.08 0.58
N SER A 40 -4.10 -7.80 1.75
CA SER A 40 -5.06 -6.71 1.93
C SER A 40 -4.44 -5.33 1.69
N VAL A 41 -3.22 -5.11 2.20
CA VAL A 41 -2.45 -3.88 1.93
C VAL A 41 -2.11 -3.77 0.45
N ASN A 42 -1.67 -4.85 -0.18
CA ASN A 42 -1.37 -4.87 -1.61
C ASN A 42 -2.60 -4.56 -2.46
N GLN A 43 -3.76 -5.13 -2.12
CA GLN A 43 -5.02 -4.81 -2.81
C GLN A 43 -5.39 -3.33 -2.66
N SER A 44 -5.25 -2.77 -1.45
CA SER A 44 -5.49 -1.35 -1.20
C SER A 44 -4.58 -0.45 -2.03
N LEU A 45 -3.31 -0.85 -2.23
CA LEU A 45 -2.36 -0.15 -3.09
C LEU A 45 -2.72 -0.25 -4.57
N LEU A 46 -3.18 -1.41 -5.03
CA LEU A 46 -3.66 -1.62 -6.41
C LEU A 46 -4.92 -0.79 -6.69
N ASP A 47 -5.86 -0.74 -5.76
CA ASP A 47 -7.07 0.06 -5.88
C ASP A 47 -6.74 1.55 -5.89
N LEU A 48 -5.80 2.00 -5.05
CA LEU A 48 -5.28 3.37 -5.09
C LEU A 48 -4.62 3.68 -6.44
N HIS A 49 -3.85 2.74 -7.00
CA HIS A 49 -3.25 2.90 -8.32
C HIS A 49 -4.33 3.01 -9.41
N LYS A 50 -5.34 2.14 -9.39
CA LYS A 50 -6.48 2.20 -10.33
C LYS A 50 -7.19 3.54 -10.25
N LEU A 51 -7.48 4.03 -9.04
CA LEU A 51 -8.09 5.34 -8.82
C LEU A 51 -7.20 6.47 -9.36
N ALA A 52 -5.89 6.41 -9.16
CA ALA A 52 -4.95 7.40 -9.70
C ALA A 52 -4.94 7.40 -11.24
N THR A 53 -4.99 6.22 -11.87
CA THR A 53 -5.11 6.08 -13.33
C THR A 53 -6.43 6.64 -13.85
N GLU A 54 -7.56 6.35 -13.17
CA GLU A 54 -8.89 6.88 -13.53
C GLU A 54 -8.96 8.41 -13.39
N LYS A 55 -8.28 8.97 -12.38
CA LYS A 55 -8.17 10.42 -12.17
C LYS A 55 -7.12 11.10 -13.04
N ASN A 56 -6.47 10.34 -13.94
CA ASN A 56 -5.43 10.78 -14.84
C ASN A 56 -4.28 11.51 -14.11
N ASP A 57 -3.91 11.01 -12.92
CA ASP A 57 -2.86 11.56 -12.07
C ASP A 57 -1.57 10.71 -12.21
N PRO A 58 -0.70 11.03 -13.18
CA PRO A 58 0.52 10.27 -13.42
C PRO A 58 1.48 10.30 -12.22
N HIS A 59 1.37 11.28 -11.31
CA HIS A 59 2.29 11.41 -10.18
C HIS A 59 2.01 10.39 -9.06
N VAL A 60 0.75 9.96 -8.87
CA VAL A 60 0.41 8.92 -7.87
C VAL A 60 0.65 7.51 -8.43
N SER A 61 0.51 7.32 -9.74
CA SER A 61 0.74 6.02 -10.41
C SER A 61 2.22 5.57 -10.35
N ILE A 62 3.19 6.49 -10.27
CA ILE A 62 4.62 6.18 -10.44
C ILE A 62 5.30 5.56 -9.19
N ARG A 63 4.68 5.55 -8.01
CA ARG A 63 5.39 5.15 -6.78
C ARG A 63 5.56 3.62 -6.58
N HIS A 64 4.96 2.78 -7.42
CA HIS A 64 5.11 1.31 -7.33
C HIS A 64 6.01 0.67 -8.39
N ARG A 65 6.59 1.45 -9.33
CA ARG A 65 7.47 0.92 -10.40
C ARG A 65 8.92 0.67 -9.93
N GLY A 66 9.20 0.74 -8.63
CA GLY A 66 10.57 0.71 -8.11
C GLY A 66 11.11 -0.64 -7.65
N VAL A 67 10.30 -1.71 -7.57
CA VAL A 67 10.75 -2.96 -6.92
C VAL A 67 10.75 -4.17 -7.86
N ASN A 68 10.25 -4.07 -9.10
CA ASN A 68 10.09 -5.27 -9.93
C ASN A 68 10.29 -5.10 -11.44
N GLN A 69 11.27 -4.31 -11.88
CA GLN A 69 11.76 -4.39 -13.27
C GLN A 69 13.28 -4.34 -13.32
N GLY A 70 13.89 -5.51 -13.13
CA GLY A 70 15.13 -5.81 -13.85
C GLY A 70 14.83 -5.81 -15.35
N GLY A 71 15.65 -5.11 -16.11
CA GLY A 71 15.66 -5.18 -17.57
C GLY A 71 14.57 -4.34 -18.26
N THR A 72 14.88 -3.09 -18.56
CA THR A 72 15.05 -2.66 -19.95
C THR A 72 15.59 -1.24 -19.99
N ARG A 73 16.80 -1.17 -20.53
CA ARG A 73 17.44 0.00 -21.11
C ARG A 73 16.52 0.62 -22.18
N PHE A 74 16.67 1.92 -22.39
CA PHE A 74 16.67 2.67 -23.67
C PHE A 74 15.75 3.91 -23.68
N PRO A 75 16.10 4.97 -24.44
CA PRO A 75 17.43 5.42 -24.87
C PRO A 75 17.99 6.55 -23.99
#